data_AF-A0A950JQY3-F1
#
_entry.id   AF-A0A950JQY3-F1
#
_cell.length_a   1.000
_cell.length_b   1.000
_cell.length_c   1.000
_cell.angle_alpha   90.00
_cell.angle_beta   90.00
_cell.angle_gamma   90.00
#
_symmetry.space_group_name_H-M   'P 1'
#
loop_
_entity.id
_entity.type
_entity.pdbx_description
1 polymer ?
#
loop_
_entity_poly.entity_id
_entity_poly.type
_entity_poly.pdbx_seq_one_letter_code
_entity_poly.pdbx_strand_id
1 'polypeptide(L)'
;RIFASVPTTKLLLAPAHPGNLGAQSAYATLALGSALALLLYPHAMTGVLSSSGREAIRRNAVALPAYSVALGLIALLGYMALAAGVQTMPAYTAGFKAFGANYAVPALFLHAFPAWFAGFAFAAIAIGALVPAAIMSIACANLFTRNIYREYLKPDCTSEEECRVAKIVSLVVKLGALVFVLALPTQYAIELQLLGGILIIQTLPSVLIGLYTRWLHPYALLIGWAGGIASGIAMWASLGFSKTTYNLVLFGTAIPCYAALSSLLLNIAIAVVLSFAFNAFTPVRATASRPSDFTRP
;
A
#
# COMPACT_ATOMS: atom_id res chain seq x y z
N ARG A 1 -20.56 -22.91 14.93
CA ARG A 1 -19.69 -23.26 16.08
C ARG A 1 -18.36 -22.51 16.06
N ILE A 2 -17.71 -22.29 14.90
CA ILE A 2 -16.42 -21.56 14.77
C ILE A 2 -16.45 -20.17 15.43
N PHE A 3 -17.43 -19.32 15.11
CA PHE A 3 -17.52 -17.98 15.73
C PHE A 3 -17.88 -18.01 17.22
N ALA A 4 -18.51 -19.09 17.70
CA ALA A 4 -18.86 -19.24 19.11
C ALA A 4 -17.66 -19.67 19.97
N SER A 5 -16.61 -20.25 19.36
CA SER A 5 -15.37 -20.65 20.05
C SER A 5 -14.28 -19.58 20.00
N VAL A 6 -14.53 -18.45 19.34
CA VAL A 6 -13.61 -17.30 19.30
C VAL A 6 -14.01 -16.30 20.39
N PRO A 7 -13.07 -15.77 21.19
CA PRO A 7 -13.36 -14.75 22.18
C PRO A 7 -14.09 -13.55 21.56
N THR A 8 -15.14 -13.05 22.22
CA THR A 8 -15.94 -11.91 21.73
C THR A 8 -15.12 -10.65 21.48
N THR A 9 -14.04 -10.46 22.25
CA THR A 9 -13.06 -9.37 22.08
C THR A 9 -12.24 -9.47 20.80
N LYS A 10 -12.19 -10.64 20.16
CA LYS A 10 -11.50 -10.87 18.87
C LYS A 10 -12.46 -10.95 17.68
N LEU A 11 -13.78 -10.98 17.92
CA LEU A 11 -14.79 -11.06 16.87
C LEU A 11 -15.14 -9.69 16.27
N LEU A 12 -15.10 -8.65 17.10
CA LEU A 12 -15.47 -7.29 16.71
C LEU A 12 -14.32 -6.33 17.01
N LEU A 13 -14.20 -5.31 16.16
CA LEU A 13 -13.35 -4.16 16.45
C LEU A 13 -13.85 -3.49 17.73
N ALA A 14 -12.92 -3.10 18.61
CA ALA A 14 -13.25 -2.41 19.85
C ALA A 14 -14.15 -1.20 19.56
N PRO A 15 -15.34 -1.10 20.19
CA PRO A 15 -16.30 -0.04 19.93
C PRO A 15 -15.74 1.33 20.33
N ALA A 16 -16.25 2.38 19.69
CA ALA A 16 -15.98 3.74 20.11
C ALA A 16 -16.49 3.99 21.54
N HIS A 17 -15.70 4.69 22.33
CA HIS A 17 -16.07 5.17 23.66
C HIS A 17 -16.22 6.69 23.65
N PRO A 18 -16.96 7.31 24.58
CA PRO A 18 -17.02 8.77 24.68
C PRO A 18 -15.61 9.34 24.79
N GLY A 19 -15.22 10.19 23.83
CA GLY A 19 -13.87 10.75 23.75
C GLY A 19 -12.83 9.89 23.00
N ASN A 20 -13.18 8.71 22.46
CA ASN A 20 -12.28 7.91 21.62
C ASN A 20 -13.04 7.10 20.55
N LEU A 21 -12.81 7.39 19.26
CA LEU A 21 -13.46 6.68 18.14
C LEU A 21 -12.96 5.23 17.91
N GLY A 22 -11.96 4.80 18.67
CA GLY A 22 -11.56 3.40 18.81
C GLY A 22 -10.93 2.79 17.56
N ALA A 23 -10.92 1.46 17.51
CA ALA A 23 -10.32 0.71 16.40
C ALA A 23 -11.15 0.82 15.11
N GLN A 24 -12.42 1.21 15.20
CA GLN A 24 -13.31 1.38 14.07
C GLN A 24 -12.88 2.56 13.18
N SER A 25 -12.51 3.70 13.76
CA SER A 25 -11.97 4.82 12.98
C SER A 25 -10.63 4.51 12.34
N ALA A 26 -9.76 3.79 13.07
CA ALA A 26 -8.47 3.35 12.53
C ALA A 26 -8.68 2.45 11.30
N TYR A 27 -9.57 1.47 11.38
CA TYR A 27 -9.88 0.57 10.27
C TYR A 27 -10.52 1.30 9.08
N ALA A 28 -11.51 2.17 9.33
CA ALA A 28 -12.18 2.92 8.26
C ALA A 28 -11.21 3.84 7.50
N THR A 29 -10.37 4.57 8.24
CA THR A 29 -9.36 5.46 7.64
C THR A 29 -8.24 4.69 6.94
N LEU A 30 -7.85 3.53 7.47
CA LEU A 30 -6.91 2.61 6.81
C LEU A 30 -7.48 2.10 5.48
N ALA A 31 -8.73 1.63 5.48
CA ALA A 31 -9.40 1.12 4.28
C ALA A 31 -9.54 2.22 3.22
N LEU A 32 -9.97 3.42 3.62
CA LEU A 32 -10.08 4.57 2.73
C LEU A 32 -8.71 4.97 2.15
N GLY A 33 -7.70 5.13 3.01
CA GLY A 33 -6.34 5.48 2.58
C GLY A 33 -5.75 4.43 1.62
N SER A 34 -5.97 3.15 1.90
CA SER A 34 -5.52 2.05 1.05
C SER A 34 -6.22 2.05 -0.31
N ALA A 35 -7.54 2.30 -0.35
CA ALA A 35 -8.29 2.39 -1.59
C ALA A 35 -7.81 3.56 -2.48
N LEU A 36 -7.53 4.72 -1.87
CA LEU A 36 -7.00 5.89 -2.56
C LEU A 36 -5.57 5.68 -3.07
N ALA A 37 -4.73 4.97 -2.31
CA ALA A 37 -3.34 4.70 -2.67
C ALA A 37 -3.18 3.62 -3.76
N LEU A 38 -4.12 2.66 -3.84
CA LEU A 38 -4.00 1.46 -4.68
C LEU A 38 -3.66 1.79 -6.15
N LEU A 39 -4.32 2.80 -6.73
CA LEU A 39 -4.15 3.18 -8.13
C LEU A 39 -2.91 4.06 -8.38
N LEU A 40 -2.28 4.57 -7.33
CA LEU A 40 -1.10 5.43 -7.43
C LEU A 40 0.20 4.62 -7.46
N TYR A 41 0.13 3.33 -7.12
CA TYR A 41 1.32 2.48 -7.11
C TYR A 41 1.89 2.29 -8.53
N PRO A 42 3.21 2.45 -8.72
CA PRO A 42 3.87 2.30 -10.02
C PRO A 42 3.67 0.91 -10.66
N HIS A 43 3.61 -0.14 -9.84
CA HIS A 43 3.39 -1.50 -10.30
C HIS A 43 1.95 -1.76 -10.77
N ALA A 44 0.97 -0.96 -10.30
CA ALA A 44 -0.37 -0.98 -10.85
C ALA A 44 -0.38 -0.33 -12.24
N MET A 45 0.35 0.77 -12.43
CA MET A 45 0.48 1.45 -13.73
C MET A 45 1.12 0.56 -14.80
N THR A 46 2.12 -0.26 -14.44
CA THR A 46 2.69 -1.22 -15.40
C THR A 46 1.66 -2.21 -15.94
N GLY A 47 0.68 -2.64 -15.13
CA GLY A 47 -0.40 -3.51 -15.57
C GLY A 47 -1.45 -2.80 -16.42
N VAL A 48 -1.73 -1.52 -16.11
CA VAL A 48 -2.66 -0.70 -16.90
C VAL A 48 -2.08 -0.42 -18.30
N LEU A 49 -0.80 -0.04 -18.37
CA LEU A 49 -0.13 0.30 -19.64
C LEU A 49 0.18 -0.91 -20.53
N SER A 50 0.25 -2.12 -19.96
CA SER A 50 0.42 -3.37 -20.72
C SER A 50 -0.91 -4.04 -21.08
N SER A 51 -2.05 -3.49 -20.67
CA SER A 51 -3.36 -4.05 -20.98
C SER A 51 -3.68 -3.97 -22.47
N SER A 52 -4.43 -4.94 -22.98
CA SER A 52 -4.84 -4.99 -24.40
C SER A 52 -5.82 -3.88 -24.80
N GLY A 53 -6.37 -3.13 -23.84
CA GLY A 53 -7.24 -2.00 -24.10
C GLY A 53 -8.12 -1.63 -22.91
N ARG A 54 -8.89 -0.55 -23.07
CA ARG A 54 -9.79 -0.02 -22.05
C ARG A 54 -10.80 -1.05 -21.53
N GLU A 55 -11.31 -1.91 -22.41
CA GLU A 55 -12.32 -2.91 -22.02
C GLU A 55 -11.72 -4.00 -21.12
N ALA A 56 -10.44 -4.37 -21.32
CA ALA A 56 -9.75 -5.29 -20.41
C ALA A 56 -9.60 -4.69 -19.01
N ILE A 57 -9.24 -3.39 -18.92
CA ILE A 57 -9.16 -2.66 -17.65
C ILE A 57 -10.54 -2.61 -16.98
N ARG A 58 -11.61 -2.28 -17.72
CA ARG A 58 -12.97 -2.20 -17.20
C ARG A 58 -13.43 -3.55 -16.63
N ARG A 59 -13.25 -4.64 -17.39
CA ARG A 59 -13.62 -5.99 -16.92
C ARG A 59 -12.86 -6.39 -15.66
N ASN A 60 -11.57 -6.06 -15.58
CA ASN A 60 -10.78 -6.30 -14.38
C ASN A 60 -11.25 -5.45 -13.19
N ALA A 61 -11.62 -4.18 -13.42
CA ALA A 61 -12.12 -3.29 -12.37
C ALA A 61 -13.44 -3.79 -11.76
N VAL A 62 -14.35 -4.35 -12.58
CA VAL A 62 -15.61 -4.94 -12.10
C VAL A 62 -15.35 -6.17 -11.20
N ALA A 63 -14.23 -6.88 -11.40
CA ALA A 63 -13.84 -8.02 -10.58
C ALA A 63 -13.15 -7.65 -9.25
N LEU A 64 -12.76 -6.38 -9.03
CA LEU A 64 -12.09 -5.93 -7.79
C LEU A 64 -12.82 -6.36 -6.50
N PRO A 65 -14.15 -6.25 -6.38
CA PRO A 65 -14.87 -6.70 -5.19
C PRO A 65 -14.75 -8.21 -4.92
N ALA A 66 -14.65 -9.04 -5.97
CA ALA A 66 -14.48 -10.48 -5.81
C ALA A 66 -13.14 -10.81 -5.13
N TYR A 67 -12.08 -10.05 -5.42
CA TYR A 67 -10.80 -10.19 -4.72
C TYR A 67 -10.93 -9.81 -3.23
N SER A 68 -11.74 -8.81 -2.87
CA SER A 68 -12.03 -8.48 -1.47
C SER A 68 -12.75 -9.63 -0.74
N VAL A 69 -13.67 -10.33 -1.41
CA VAL A 69 -14.30 -11.54 -0.86
C VAL A 69 -13.26 -12.63 -0.61
N ALA A 70 -12.33 -12.85 -1.55
CA ALA A 70 -11.25 -13.82 -1.37
C ALA A 70 -10.34 -13.47 -0.17
N LEU A 71 -10.01 -12.20 0.05
CA LEU A 71 -9.30 -11.75 1.26
C LEU A 71 -10.11 -12.04 2.54
N GLY A 72 -11.44 -11.87 2.49
CA GLY A 72 -12.33 -12.27 3.57
C GLY A 72 -12.24 -13.77 3.89
N LEU A 73 -12.18 -14.64 2.88
CA LEU A 73 -12.00 -16.08 3.07
C LEU A 73 -10.65 -16.41 3.74
N ILE A 74 -9.57 -15.70 3.38
CA ILE A 74 -8.27 -15.86 4.04
C ILE A 74 -8.36 -15.44 5.52
N ALA A 75 -9.07 -14.36 5.84
CA ALA A 75 -9.31 -13.97 7.23
C ALA A 75 -10.09 -15.04 8.01
N LEU A 76 -11.05 -15.71 7.38
CA LEU A 76 -11.77 -16.83 7.98
C LEU A 76 -10.87 -18.02 8.32
N LEU A 77 -9.81 -18.29 7.55
CA LEU A 77 -8.81 -19.30 7.93
C LEU A 77 -8.10 -18.94 9.25
N GLY A 78 -7.85 -17.65 9.51
CA GLY A 78 -7.34 -17.18 10.80
C GLY A 78 -8.31 -17.45 11.95
N TYR A 79 -9.62 -17.21 11.74
CA TYR A 79 -10.65 -17.56 12.72
C TYR A 79 -10.76 -19.07 12.94
N MET A 80 -10.60 -19.88 11.88
CA MET A 80 -10.56 -21.34 11.99
C MET A 80 -9.36 -21.81 12.82
N ALA A 81 -8.19 -21.20 12.63
CA ALA A 81 -7.01 -21.50 13.44
C ALA A 81 -7.23 -21.19 14.93
N LEU A 82 -7.87 -20.05 15.24
CA LEU A 82 -8.26 -19.71 16.61
C LEU A 82 -9.26 -20.72 17.18
N ALA A 83 -10.30 -21.07 16.42
CA ALA A 83 -11.32 -22.02 16.84
C ALA A 83 -10.78 -23.44 17.04
N ALA A 84 -9.81 -23.86 16.22
CA ALA A 84 -9.13 -25.15 16.35
C ALA A 84 -8.15 -25.19 17.53
N GLY A 85 -7.82 -24.05 18.14
CA GLY A 85 -6.90 -23.99 19.29
C GLY A 85 -5.46 -24.37 18.93
N VAL A 86 -5.05 -24.28 17.66
CA VAL A 86 -3.70 -24.70 17.23
C VAL A 86 -2.59 -23.90 17.93
N GLN A 87 -2.89 -22.70 18.43
CA GLN A 87 -1.96 -21.87 19.19
C GLN A 87 -1.57 -22.47 20.56
N THR A 88 -2.48 -23.21 21.20
CA THR A 88 -2.25 -23.80 22.52
C THR A 88 -1.71 -25.23 22.46
N MET A 89 -1.61 -25.80 21.26
CA MET A 89 -1.12 -27.17 21.09
C MET A 89 0.41 -27.22 21.18
N PRO A 90 0.98 -28.14 21.98
CA PRO A 90 2.44 -28.24 22.17
C PRO A 90 3.24 -28.40 20.86
N ALA A 91 2.66 -29.10 19.88
CA ALA A 91 3.29 -29.38 18.59
C ALA A 91 3.58 -28.11 17.76
N TYR A 92 2.83 -27.02 17.98
CA TYR A 92 2.89 -25.80 17.17
C TYR A 92 3.46 -24.60 17.93
N THR A 93 3.67 -24.71 19.23
CA THR A 93 4.18 -23.64 20.11
C THR A 93 5.49 -23.03 19.60
N ALA A 94 6.40 -23.85 19.09
CA ALA A 94 7.68 -23.38 18.55
C ALA A 94 7.48 -22.45 17.33
N GLY A 95 6.57 -22.81 16.42
CA GLY A 95 6.26 -21.99 15.25
C GLY A 95 5.56 -20.67 15.62
N PHE A 96 4.62 -20.70 16.58
CA PHE A 96 4.00 -19.48 17.09
C PHE A 96 4.99 -18.57 17.84
N LYS A 97 5.99 -19.13 18.54
CA LYS A 97 7.05 -18.34 19.17
C LYS A 97 7.94 -17.65 18.14
N ALA A 98 8.24 -18.30 17.02
CA ALA A 98 9.12 -17.77 15.99
C ALA A 98 8.42 -16.76 15.05
N PHE A 99 7.17 -17.03 14.65
CA PHE A 99 6.49 -16.26 13.59
C PHE A 99 5.19 -15.57 14.06
N GLY A 100 4.81 -15.73 15.33
CA GLY A 100 3.62 -15.10 15.90
C GLY A 100 2.34 -15.47 15.15
N ALA A 101 1.48 -14.49 14.92
CA ALA A 101 0.20 -14.68 14.24
C ALA A 101 0.34 -15.15 12.77
N ASN A 102 1.49 -14.89 12.12
CA ASN A 102 1.73 -15.33 10.74
C ASN A 102 1.79 -16.86 10.61
N TYR A 103 2.02 -17.58 11.71
CA TYR A 103 2.02 -19.05 11.74
C TYR A 103 0.62 -19.67 11.80
N ALA A 104 -0.43 -18.88 12.02
CA ALA A 104 -1.78 -19.40 12.24
C ALA A 104 -2.29 -20.27 11.07
N VAL A 105 -2.12 -19.80 9.83
CA VAL A 105 -2.54 -20.55 8.63
C VAL A 105 -1.67 -21.80 8.43
N PRO A 106 -0.31 -21.74 8.45
CA PRO A 106 0.51 -22.93 8.40
C PRO A 106 0.18 -23.99 9.45
N ALA A 107 -0.01 -23.59 10.71
CA ALA A 107 -0.38 -24.49 11.80
C ALA A 107 -1.74 -25.17 11.55
N LEU A 108 -2.72 -24.41 11.07
CA LEU A 108 -4.04 -24.95 10.72
C LEU A 108 -3.94 -26.02 9.62
N PHE A 109 -3.12 -25.79 8.58
CA PHE A 109 -2.95 -26.77 7.51
C PHE A 109 -2.28 -28.05 7.99
N LEU A 110 -1.25 -27.94 8.83
CA LEU A 110 -0.58 -29.10 9.45
C LEU A 110 -1.50 -29.87 10.41
N HIS A 111 -2.47 -29.20 11.01
CA HIS A 111 -3.42 -29.82 11.92
C HIS A 111 -4.58 -30.49 11.19
N ALA A 112 -5.12 -29.84 10.15
CA ALA A 112 -6.37 -30.24 9.51
C ALA A 112 -6.18 -31.20 8.32
N PHE A 113 -4.99 -31.27 7.72
CA PHE A 113 -4.77 -32.02 6.49
C PHE A 113 -3.59 -33.01 6.56
N PRO A 114 -3.61 -34.08 5.73
CA PRO A 114 -2.46 -34.96 5.58
C PRO A 114 -1.21 -34.23 5.05
N ALA A 115 -0.02 -34.77 5.39
CA ALA A 115 1.27 -34.14 5.09
C ALA A 115 1.47 -33.80 3.60
N TRP A 116 1.02 -34.65 2.68
CA TRP A 116 1.15 -34.40 1.24
C TRP A 116 0.37 -33.15 0.79
N PHE A 117 -0.84 -32.95 1.33
CA PHE A 117 -1.68 -31.81 0.97
C PHE A 117 -1.20 -30.52 1.63
N ALA A 118 -0.72 -30.60 2.88
CA ALA A 118 -0.07 -29.47 3.53
C ALA A 118 1.16 -29.00 2.73
N GLY A 119 1.98 -29.93 2.23
CA GLY A 119 3.10 -29.64 1.34
C GLY A 119 2.68 -28.94 0.05
N PHE A 120 1.62 -29.44 -0.61
CA PHE A 120 1.05 -28.80 -1.80
C PHE A 120 0.55 -27.37 -1.49
N ALA A 121 -0.16 -27.18 -0.38
CA ALA A 121 -0.67 -25.87 0.04
C ALA A 121 0.47 -24.88 0.31
N PHE A 122 1.56 -25.32 0.95
CA PHE A 122 2.73 -24.48 1.19
C PHE A 122 3.44 -24.07 -0.11
N ALA A 123 3.54 -24.99 -1.08
CA ALA A 123 4.05 -24.66 -2.40
C ALA A 123 3.17 -23.61 -3.10
N ALA A 124 1.85 -23.74 -3.01
CA ALA A 124 0.91 -22.76 -3.57
C ALA A 124 1.06 -21.38 -2.92
N ILE A 125 1.21 -21.30 -1.59
CA ILE A 125 1.48 -20.05 -0.87
C ILE A 125 2.80 -19.43 -1.32
N ALA A 126 3.86 -20.24 -1.46
CA ALA A 126 5.17 -19.77 -1.90
C ALA A 126 5.10 -19.20 -3.32
N ILE A 127 4.46 -19.89 -4.28
CA ILE A 127 4.27 -19.39 -5.64
C ILE A 127 3.42 -18.12 -5.64
N GLY A 128 2.36 -18.07 -4.84
CA GLY A 128 1.50 -16.90 -4.68
C GLY A 128 2.27 -15.66 -4.20
N ALA A 129 3.27 -15.84 -3.33
CA ALA A 129 4.12 -14.74 -2.85
C ALA A 129 5.16 -14.25 -3.89
N LEU A 130 5.59 -15.12 -4.82
CA LEU A 130 6.61 -14.76 -5.82
C LEU A 130 6.09 -13.78 -6.87
N VAL A 131 4.81 -13.86 -7.25
CA VAL A 131 4.24 -13.05 -8.33
C VAL A 131 4.25 -11.54 -8.00
N PRO A 132 3.72 -11.08 -6.84
CA PRO A 132 3.77 -9.66 -6.49
C PRO A 132 5.21 -9.14 -6.36
N ALA A 133 6.11 -9.92 -5.76
CA ALA A 133 7.50 -9.54 -5.57
C ALA A 133 8.21 -9.27 -6.91
N ALA A 134 7.97 -10.09 -7.93
CA ALA A 134 8.54 -9.92 -9.25
C ALA A 134 8.05 -8.63 -9.93
N ILE A 135 6.73 -8.38 -9.92
CA ILE A 135 6.14 -7.20 -10.58
C ILE A 135 6.58 -5.92 -9.87
N MET A 136 6.61 -5.90 -8.55
CA MET A 136 7.09 -4.73 -7.78
C MET A 136 8.57 -4.43 -8.08
N SER A 137 9.43 -5.45 -8.18
CA SER A 137 10.84 -5.25 -8.54
C SER A 137 11.00 -4.69 -9.97
N ILE A 138 10.20 -5.18 -10.93
CA ILE A 138 10.20 -4.65 -12.31
C ILE A 138 9.76 -3.19 -12.33
N ALA A 139 8.73 -2.83 -11.55
CA ALA A 139 8.28 -1.45 -11.45
C ALA A 139 9.36 -0.51 -10.88
N CYS A 140 10.05 -0.91 -9.81
CA CYS A 140 11.17 -0.14 -9.27
C CYS A 140 12.30 0.03 -10.28
N ALA A 141 12.65 -1.04 -11.01
CA ALA A 141 13.67 -0.98 -12.04
C ALA A 141 13.30 -0.01 -13.18
N ASN A 142 12.08 -0.10 -13.69
CA ASN A 142 11.59 0.79 -14.73
C ASN A 142 11.51 2.26 -14.28
N LEU A 143 11.13 2.51 -13.03
CA LEU A 143 11.13 3.87 -12.49
C LEU A 143 12.53 4.45 -12.46
N PHE A 144 13.50 3.69 -11.97
CA PHE A 144 14.89 4.15 -11.93
C PHE A 144 15.44 4.36 -13.35
N THR A 145 15.27 3.39 -14.25
CA THR A 145 15.86 3.52 -15.59
C THR A 145 15.27 4.67 -16.39
N ARG A 146 13.96 4.85 -16.33
CA ARG A 146 13.28 5.88 -17.15
C ARG A 146 13.40 7.27 -16.56
N ASN A 147 13.30 7.42 -15.23
CA ASN A 147 13.25 8.74 -14.59
C ASN A 147 14.59 9.21 -14.03
N ILE A 148 15.54 8.32 -13.78
CA ILE A 148 16.86 8.67 -13.24
C ILE A 148 17.94 8.42 -14.29
N TYR A 149 18.09 7.18 -14.75
CA TYR A 149 19.17 6.80 -15.65
C TYR A 149 19.09 7.53 -16.99
N ARG A 150 17.95 7.42 -17.69
CA ARG A 150 17.76 8.07 -18.98
C ARG A 150 17.73 9.59 -18.85
N GLU A 151 16.93 10.13 -17.94
CA GLU A 151 16.76 11.58 -17.83
C GLU A 151 18.05 12.32 -17.41
N TYR A 152 18.82 11.79 -16.46
CA TYR A 152 19.91 12.54 -15.83
C TYR A 152 21.30 11.93 -16.06
N LEU A 153 21.45 10.62 -16.25
CA LEU A 153 22.77 9.99 -16.39
C LEU A 153 23.17 9.78 -17.86
N LYS A 154 22.24 9.33 -18.70
CA LYS A 154 22.49 9.05 -20.12
C LYS A 154 21.22 9.27 -20.98
N PRO A 155 20.92 10.52 -21.37
CA PRO A 155 19.77 10.87 -22.22
C PRO A 155 19.70 10.11 -23.53
N ASP A 156 20.86 9.87 -24.15
CA ASP A 156 20.97 9.20 -25.45
C ASP A 156 21.12 7.67 -25.35
N CYS A 157 20.67 7.04 -24.25
CA CYS A 157 20.76 5.59 -24.11
C CYS A 157 19.90 4.86 -25.16
N THR A 158 20.43 3.78 -25.73
CA THR A 158 19.64 2.95 -26.66
C THR A 158 18.62 2.10 -25.90
N SER A 159 17.59 1.60 -26.59
CA SER A 159 16.57 0.72 -25.98
C SER A 159 17.17 -0.57 -25.39
N GLU A 160 18.24 -1.08 -26.01
CA GLU A 160 18.95 -2.26 -25.51
C GLU A 160 19.69 -1.95 -24.20
N GLU A 161 20.37 -0.80 -24.14
CA GLU A 161 21.03 -0.34 -22.93
C GLU A 161 20.02 -0.09 -21.80
N GLU A 162 18.91 0.60 -22.09
CA GLU A 162 17.84 0.85 -21.13
C GLU A 162 17.31 -0.47 -20.53
N CYS A 163 17.05 -1.47 -21.37
CA CYS A 163 16.61 -2.80 -20.95
C CYS A 163 17.67 -3.53 -20.11
N ARG A 164 18.94 -3.46 -20.51
CA ARG A 164 20.05 -4.08 -19.75
C ARG A 164 20.17 -3.46 -18.36
N VAL A 165 20.13 -2.14 -18.25
CA VAL A 165 20.18 -1.44 -16.97
C VAL A 165 18.96 -1.78 -16.12
N ALA A 166 17.76 -1.87 -16.70
CA ALA A 166 16.56 -2.25 -15.95
C ALA A 166 16.68 -3.64 -15.33
N LYS A 167 17.23 -4.62 -16.08
CA LYS A 167 17.49 -5.96 -15.56
C LYS A 167 18.51 -5.96 -14.42
N ILE A 168 19.59 -5.18 -14.54
CA ILE A 168 20.61 -5.04 -13.49
C ILE A 168 20.00 -4.40 -12.23
N VAL A 169 19.26 -3.30 -12.38
CA VAL A 169 18.60 -2.62 -11.26
C VAL A 169 17.57 -3.53 -10.61
N SER A 170 16.80 -4.30 -11.38
CA SER A 170 15.86 -5.30 -10.84
C SER A 170 16.59 -6.32 -9.97
N LEU A 171 17.77 -6.79 -10.40
CA LEU A 171 18.60 -7.71 -9.61
C LEU A 171 19.10 -7.05 -8.32
N VAL A 172 19.61 -5.82 -8.40
CA VAL A 172 20.08 -5.07 -7.23
C VAL A 172 18.95 -4.84 -6.22
N VAL A 173 17.75 -4.47 -6.67
CA VAL A 173 16.58 -4.30 -5.81
C VAL A 173 16.21 -5.62 -5.10
N LYS A 174 16.29 -6.75 -5.79
CA LYS A 174 16.03 -8.08 -5.19
C LYS A 174 17.09 -8.45 -4.14
N LEU A 175 18.36 -8.15 -4.40
CA LEU A 175 19.43 -8.34 -3.40
C LEU A 175 19.22 -7.44 -2.19
N GLY A 176 18.83 -6.18 -2.40
CA GLY A 176 18.44 -5.27 -1.31
C GLY A 176 17.27 -5.83 -0.49
N ALA A 177 16.21 -6.31 -1.15
CA ALA A 177 15.08 -6.94 -0.48
C ALA A 177 15.50 -8.17 0.34
N LEU A 178 16.43 -8.99 -0.16
CA LEU A 178 16.98 -10.14 0.59
C LEU A 178 17.71 -9.69 1.86
N VAL A 179 18.53 -8.64 1.79
CA VAL A 179 19.18 -8.06 2.97
C VAL A 179 18.13 -7.59 3.99
N PHE A 180 17.08 -6.91 3.55
CA PHE A 180 16.00 -6.45 4.43
C PHE A 180 15.28 -7.62 5.12
N VAL A 181 15.01 -8.71 4.41
CA VAL A 181 14.36 -9.91 4.98
C VAL A 181 15.25 -10.62 6.00
N LEU A 182 16.57 -10.61 5.81
CA LEU A 182 17.52 -11.24 6.74
C LEU A 182 17.86 -10.35 7.94
N ALA A 183 17.89 -9.02 7.76
CA ALA A 183 18.32 -8.07 8.77
C ALA A 183 17.17 -7.52 9.63
N LEU A 184 15.94 -7.46 9.11
CA LEU A 184 14.79 -6.93 9.84
C LEU A 184 13.84 -8.04 10.30
N PRO A 185 13.28 -7.94 11.52
CA PRO A 185 12.22 -8.85 11.95
C PRO A 185 11.02 -8.80 11.00
N THR A 186 10.63 -9.96 10.46
CA THR A 186 9.52 -10.10 9.49
C THR A 186 8.17 -9.62 10.03
N GLN A 187 8.03 -9.52 11.36
CA GLN A 187 6.87 -8.91 12.02
C GLN A 187 6.60 -7.45 11.61
N TYR A 188 7.61 -6.71 11.12
CA TYR A 188 7.44 -5.34 10.64
C TYR A 188 7.02 -5.24 9.18
N ALA A 189 6.91 -6.36 8.44
CA ALA A 189 6.60 -6.33 7.01
C ALA A 189 5.27 -5.61 6.70
N ILE A 190 4.25 -5.81 7.55
CA ILE A 190 2.95 -5.13 7.41
C ILE A 190 3.12 -3.63 7.61
N GLU A 191 3.84 -3.21 8.65
CA GLU A 191 4.05 -1.78 8.94
C GLU A 191 4.91 -1.09 7.87
N LEU A 192 5.91 -1.77 7.30
CA LEU A 192 6.69 -1.25 6.18
C LEU A 192 5.83 -1.09 4.91
N GLN A 193 4.90 -2.02 4.66
CA GLN A 193 3.92 -1.87 3.59
C GLN A 193 2.99 -0.67 3.83
N LEU A 194 2.50 -0.51 5.06
CA LEU A 194 1.66 0.61 5.45
C LEU A 194 2.43 1.95 5.39
N LEU A 195 3.72 1.97 5.70
CA LEU A 195 4.58 3.13 5.48
C LEU A 195 4.68 3.46 3.99
N GLY A 196 4.85 2.46 3.12
CA GLY A 196 4.78 2.63 1.68
C GLY A 196 3.48 3.30 1.24
N GLY A 197 2.36 2.96 1.87
CA GLY A 197 1.05 3.60 1.69
C GLY A 197 1.04 5.08 2.09
N ILE A 198 1.66 5.44 3.23
CA ILE A 198 1.81 6.83 3.69
C ILE A 198 2.57 7.68 2.67
N LEU A 199 3.60 7.12 2.06
CA LEU A 199 4.44 7.86 1.11
C LEU A 199 3.77 8.00 -0.26
N ILE A 200 3.21 6.92 -0.81
CA ILE A 200 2.66 6.95 -2.17
C ILE A 200 1.41 7.82 -2.28
N ILE A 201 0.56 7.83 -1.24
CA ILE A 201 -0.71 8.57 -1.27
C ILE A 201 -0.47 10.09 -1.39
N GLN A 202 0.72 10.58 -1.04
CA GLN A 202 1.05 12.00 -1.16
C GLN A 202 1.12 12.48 -2.61
N THR A 203 1.18 11.56 -3.58
CA THR A 203 1.08 11.86 -5.01
C THR A 203 -0.37 12.04 -5.49
N LEU A 204 -1.36 11.75 -4.64
CA LEU A 204 -2.77 11.86 -5.01
C LEU A 204 -3.16 13.25 -5.50
N PRO A 205 -2.81 14.36 -4.83
CA PRO A 205 -3.23 15.69 -5.28
C PRO A 205 -2.66 16.05 -6.65
N SER A 206 -1.41 15.69 -6.92
CA SER A 206 -0.77 15.97 -8.21
C SER A 206 -1.32 15.10 -9.34
N VAL A 207 -1.59 13.82 -9.07
CA VAL A 207 -2.06 12.87 -10.10
C VAL A 207 -3.57 12.95 -10.31
N LEU A 208 -4.36 12.81 -9.24
CA LEU A 208 -5.81 12.68 -9.32
C LEU A 208 -6.48 14.04 -9.50
N ILE A 209 -6.18 15.00 -8.62
CA ILE A 209 -6.81 16.33 -8.69
C ILE A 209 -6.32 17.08 -9.93
N GLY A 210 -5.02 16.97 -10.25
CA GLY A 210 -4.43 17.51 -11.47
C GLY A 210 -5.05 16.99 -12.78
N LEU A 211 -5.64 15.79 -12.78
CA LEU A 211 -6.37 15.24 -13.93
C LEU A 211 -7.70 15.98 -14.18
N TYR A 212 -8.42 16.35 -13.12
CA TYR A 212 -9.75 16.96 -13.20
C TYR A 212 -9.72 18.49 -13.18
N THR A 213 -8.69 19.09 -12.56
CA THR A 213 -8.53 20.54 -12.49
C THR A 213 -7.09 20.96 -12.67
N ARG A 214 -6.88 22.04 -13.44
CA ARG A 214 -5.56 22.68 -13.63
C ARG A 214 -5.35 23.88 -12.70
N TRP A 215 -6.27 24.07 -11.74
CA TRP A 215 -6.24 25.20 -10.83
C TRP A 215 -5.10 25.09 -9.81
N LEU A 216 -4.62 23.89 -9.47
CA LEU A 216 -3.52 23.74 -8.52
C LEU A 216 -2.18 24.17 -9.12
N HIS A 217 -1.47 25.06 -8.43
CA HIS A 217 -0.18 25.59 -8.87
C HIS A 217 0.92 24.52 -8.71
N PRO A 218 1.83 24.31 -9.69
CA PRO A 218 2.87 23.28 -9.62
C PRO A 218 3.76 23.36 -8.38
N TYR A 219 4.25 24.55 -8.01
CA TYR A 219 5.03 24.74 -6.78
C TYR A 219 4.21 24.49 -5.51
N ALA A 220 2.92 24.82 -5.50
CA ALA A 220 2.06 24.53 -4.35
C ALA A 220 1.87 23.02 -4.15
N LEU A 221 1.71 22.28 -5.24
CA LEU A 221 1.68 20.81 -5.23
C LEU A 221 2.99 20.21 -4.72
N LEU A 222 4.15 20.75 -5.14
CA LEU A 222 5.46 20.28 -4.68
C LEU A 222 5.65 20.51 -3.18
N ILE A 223 5.28 21.70 -2.67
CA ILE A 223 5.38 22.03 -1.24
C ILE A 223 4.38 21.19 -0.43
N GLY A 224 3.16 21.01 -0.94
CA GLY A 224 2.16 20.14 -0.32
C GLY A 224 2.64 18.69 -0.22
N TRP A 225 3.20 18.15 -1.30
CA TRP A 225 3.80 16.81 -1.31
C TRP A 225 4.94 16.67 -0.29
N ALA A 226 5.85 17.65 -0.25
CA ALA A 226 6.96 17.65 0.71
C ALA A 226 6.45 17.72 2.17
N GLY A 227 5.45 18.58 2.44
CA GLY A 227 4.80 18.68 3.75
C GLY A 227 4.04 17.40 4.14
N GLY A 228 3.38 16.76 3.18
CA GLY A 228 2.71 15.46 3.35
C GLY A 228 3.70 14.35 3.71
N ILE A 229 4.80 14.22 2.97
CA ILE A 229 5.85 13.23 3.28
C ILE A 229 6.47 13.51 4.65
N ALA A 230 6.88 14.76 4.90
CA ALA A 230 7.54 15.12 6.15
C ALA A 230 6.63 14.86 7.36
N SER A 231 5.36 15.25 7.29
CA SER A 231 4.39 14.99 8.37
C SER A 231 4.08 13.50 8.54
N GLY A 232 3.94 12.74 7.45
CA GLY A 232 3.72 11.30 7.50
C GLY A 232 4.89 10.56 8.16
N ILE A 233 6.12 10.90 7.80
CA ILE A 233 7.33 10.35 8.43
C ILE A 233 7.42 10.78 9.89
N ALA A 234 7.13 12.05 10.21
CA ALA A 234 7.15 12.54 11.60
C ALA A 234 6.11 11.82 12.48
N MET A 235 4.91 11.56 11.96
CA MET A 235 3.89 10.77 12.66
C MET A 235 4.38 9.34 12.91
N TRP A 236 4.95 8.68 11.90
CA TRP A 236 5.51 7.34 12.04
C TRP A 236 6.68 7.29 13.04
N ALA A 237 7.56 8.29 13.03
CA ALA A 237 8.66 8.43 13.98
C ALA A 237 8.16 8.65 15.41
N SER A 238 7.12 9.47 15.61
CA SER A 238 6.51 9.71 16.92
C SER A 238 5.90 8.44 17.55
N LEU A 239 5.59 7.44 16.72
CA LEU A 239 5.06 6.13 17.13
C LEU A 239 6.17 5.07 17.33
N GLY A 240 7.44 5.49 17.37
CA GLY A 240 8.58 4.60 17.56
C GLY A 240 8.81 3.65 16.38
N PHE A 241 8.49 4.10 15.16
CA PHE A 241 8.71 3.36 13.90
C PHE A 241 7.99 2.00 13.80
N SER A 242 7.06 1.73 14.72
CA SER A 242 6.46 0.41 14.89
C SER A 242 4.96 0.39 14.60
N LYS A 243 4.33 1.55 14.43
CA LYS A 243 2.89 1.69 14.17
C LYS A 243 2.64 2.79 13.17
N THR A 244 1.59 2.62 12.37
CA THR A 244 1.13 3.60 11.38
C THR A 244 -0.24 4.20 11.70
N THR A 245 -0.86 3.80 12.81
CA THR A 245 -2.08 4.42 13.35
C THR A 245 -1.69 5.54 14.32
N TYR A 246 -1.97 6.77 13.92
CA TYR A 246 -1.71 7.97 14.71
C TYR A 246 -2.99 8.44 15.40
N ASN A 247 -2.88 8.87 16.67
CA ASN A 247 -4.04 9.31 17.44
C ASN A 247 -4.21 10.82 17.31
N LEU A 248 -5.14 11.27 16.46
CA LEU A 248 -5.46 12.68 16.31
C LEU A 248 -6.32 13.15 17.49
N VAL A 249 -5.86 14.11 18.27
CA VAL A 249 -6.67 14.72 19.33
C VAL A 249 -7.37 15.95 18.77
N LEU A 250 -8.67 15.85 18.49
CA LEU A 250 -9.52 16.92 17.99
C LEU A 250 -10.55 17.27 19.06
N PHE A 251 -10.55 18.52 19.54
CA PHE A 251 -11.52 19.03 20.52
C PHE A 251 -11.69 18.13 21.76
N GLY A 252 -10.59 17.56 22.27
CA GLY A 252 -10.60 16.66 23.44
C GLY A 252 -11.00 15.21 23.14
N THR A 253 -11.25 14.86 21.88
CA THR A 253 -11.55 13.49 21.44
C THR A 253 -10.35 12.88 20.72
N ALA A 254 -9.98 11.67 21.11
CA ALA A 254 -8.96 10.85 20.47
C ALA A 254 -9.55 10.15 19.24
N ILE A 255 -8.97 10.39 18.07
CA ILE A 255 -9.37 9.81 16.80
C ILE A 255 -8.16 9.02 16.27
N PRO A 256 -8.06 7.72 16.59
CA PRO A 256 -7.10 6.84 15.95
C PRO A 256 -7.38 6.82 14.44
N CYS A 257 -6.41 7.26 13.66
CA CYS A 257 -6.51 7.31 12.21
C CYS A 257 -5.22 6.81 11.56
N TYR A 258 -5.36 6.25 10.36
CA TYR A 258 -4.20 5.91 9.56
C TYR A 258 -3.42 7.18 9.17
N ALA A 259 -2.13 7.22 9.52
CA ALA A 259 -1.28 8.41 9.34
C ALA A 259 -1.19 8.89 7.89
N ALA A 260 -1.44 8.00 6.92
CA ALA A 260 -1.47 8.34 5.49
C ALA A 260 -2.59 9.34 5.17
N LEU A 261 -3.76 9.18 5.80
CA LEU A 261 -4.90 10.05 5.54
C LEU A 261 -4.73 11.42 6.20
N SER A 262 -4.23 11.47 7.44
CA SER A 262 -3.97 12.74 8.13
C SER A 262 -2.88 13.56 7.43
N SER A 263 -1.79 12.92 7.00
CA SER A 263 -0.74 13.59 6.22
C SER A 263 -1.21 14.02 4.83
N LEU A 264 -2.07 13.23 4.17
CA LEU A 264 -2.70 13.61 2.91
C LEU A 264 -3.59 14.86 3.07
N LEU A 265 -4.38 14.95 4.15
CA LEU A 265 -5.21 16.13 4.40
C LEU A 265 -4.35 17.39 4.55
N LEU A 266 -3.20 17.29 5.23
CA LEU A 266 -2.25 18.39 5.32
C LEU A 266 -1.67 18.75 3.95
N ASN A 267 -1.27 17.75 3.15
CA ASN A 267 -0.78 17.95 1.79
C ASN A 267 -1.80 18.71 0.93
N ILE A 268 -3.06 18.26 0.91
CA ILE A 268 -4.16 18.93 0.19
C ILE A 268 -4.35 20.36 0.71
N ALA A 269 -4.37 20.57 2.03
CA ALA A 269 -4.54 21.90 2.61
C ALA A 269 -3.43 22.86 2.17
N ILE A 270 -2.16 22.44 2.26
CA ILE A 270 -1.01 23.22 1.82
C ILE A 270 -1.13 23.51 0.31
N ALA A 271 -1.41 22.49 -0.50
CA ALA A 271 -1.52 22.64 -1.94
C ALA A 271 -2.63 23.62 -2.33
N VAL A 272 -3.79 23.57 -1.69
CA VAL A 272 -4.93 24.47 -1.96
C VAL A 272 -4.61 25.90 -1.52
N VAL A 273 -4.16 26.10 -0.28
CA VAL A 273 -3.87 27.44 0.27
C VAL A 273 -2.77 28.14 -0.52
N LEU A 274 -1.67 27.44 -0.81
CA LEU A 274 -0.58 28.01 -1.60
C LEU A 274 -0.97 28.21 -3.07
N SER A 275 -1.86 27.37 -3.63
CA SER A 275 -2.38 27.61 -4.98
C SER A 275 -3.22 28.87 -5.03
N PHE A 276 -4.08 29.15 -4.03
CA PHE A 276 -4.79 30.42 -3.93
C PHE A 276 -3.82 31.60 -3.91
N ALA A 277 -2.77 31.53 -3.08
CA ALA A 277 -1.77 32.59 -2.99
C ALA A 277 -0.99 32.76 -4.31
N PHE A 278 -0.43 31.68 -4.86
CA PHE A 278 0.42 31.75 -6.06
C PHE A 278 -0.34 32.10 -7.34
N ASN A 279 -1.58 31.62 -7.48
CA ASN A 279 -2.40 31.97 -8.64
C ASN A 279 -2.82 33.45 -8.64
N ALA A 280 -2.89 34.10 -7.47
CA ALA A 280 -3.15 35.52 -7.38
C ALA A 280 -1.98 36.37 -7.90
N PHE A 281 -0.75 35.87 -7.83
CA PHE A 281 0.46 36.56 -8.29
C PHE A 281 0.97 36.09 -9.66
N THR A 282 0.58 34.90 -10.10
CA THR A 282 0.98 34.28 -11.36
C THR A 282 -0.21 33.52 -11.96
N PRO A 283 -0.90 34.06 -12.98
CA PRO A 283 -2.01 33.35 -13.60
C PRO A 283 -1.48 32.05 -14.24
N VAL A 284 -2.14 30.93 -13.93
CA VAL A 284 -1.81 29.60 -14.45
C VAL A 284 -1.70 29.65 -15.98
N ARG A 285 -0.57 29.17 -16.52
CA ARG A 285 -0.29 29.09 -17.97
C ARG A 285 -1.50 28.50 -18.71
N ALA A 286 -2.11 29.34 -19.54
CA ALA A 286 -3.18 29.01 -20.46
C ALA A 286 -2.68 28.17 -21.66
N THR A 287 -2.22 26.94 -21.41
CA THR A 287 -2.16 25.92 -22.47
C THR A 287 -3.22 24.88 -22.19
N ALA A 288 -4.46 25.25 -22.52
CA ALA A 288 -5.58 24.32 -22.56
C ALA A 288 -5.26 23.26 -23.61
N SER A 289 -4.87 22.06 -23.16
CA SER A 289 -4.89 20.89 -24.02
C SER A 289 -6.34 20.67 -24.45
N ARG A 290 -6.62 20.87 -25.74
CA ARG A 290 -7.96 20.72 -26.29
C ARG A 290 -8.27 19.22 -26.39
N PRO A 291 -9.54 18.79 -26.32
CA PRO A 291 -9.91 17.40 -26.59
C PRO A 291 -9.37 16.88 -27.94
N SER A 292 -9.20 17.79 -28.92
CA SER A 292 -8.58 17.54 -30.22
C SER A 292 -7.10 17.12 -30.16
N ASP A 293 -6.38 17.44 -29.08
CA ASP A 293 -4.96 17.11 -28.92
C ASP A 293 -4.75 15.63 -28.54
N PHE A 294 -5.82 14.95 -28.12
CA PHE A 294 -5.80 13.55 -27.69
C PHE A 294 -6.50 12.59 -28.66
N THR A 295 -7.14 13.11 -29.71
CA THR A 295 -7.60 12.31 -30.85
C THR A 295 -6.44 12.19 -31.84
N ARG A 296 -5.90 10.98 -32.02
CA ARG A 296 -5.00 10.71 -33.16
C ARG A 296 -5.76 10.95 -34.47
N PRO A 297 -5.08 11.42 -35.54
CA PRO A 297 -5.63 11.36 -36.89
C PRO A 297 -5.96 9.91 -37.30
#